data_AF-D9SGT5-F1
#
_entry.id   AF-D9SGT5-F1
#
_cell.length_a   1.000
_cell.length_b   1.000
_cell.length_c   1.000
_cell.angle_alpha   90.00
_cell.angle_beta   90.00
_cell.angle_gamma   90.00
#
_symmetry.space_group_name_H-M   'P 1'
#
loop_
_entity.id
_entity.type
_entity.pdbx_description
1 polymer ?
#
loop_
_entity_poly.entity_id
_entity_poly.type
_entity_poly.pdbx_seq_one_letter_code
_entity_poly.pdbx_strand_id
1 'polypeptide(L)'
;MKKSLVPLMLLVFVCSAHASEEASLQDTILVSKMAGICGVMQQMASFQSTTKMPGGSEFIERFWRTEFARLGKTQETFFKECEGSIAAYNQLWQASEQLKK
;
A
#
# COMPACT_ATOMS: atom_id res chain seq x y z
N MET A 1 12.07 -42.94 48.36
CA MET A 1 10.83 -42.14 48.41
C MET A 1 10.99 -41.01 47.41
N LYS A 2 10.39 -41.13 46.22
CA LYS A 2 9.19 -40.39 45.76
C LYS A 2 9.40 -38.87 45.65
N LYS A 3 9.71 -38.44 44.41
CA LYS A 3 9.15 -37.34 43.60
C LYS A 3 8.74 -36.01 44.28
N SER A 4 9.30 -34.91 43.77
CA SER A 4 8.59 -33.72 43.25
C SER A 4 9.70 -32.74 42.81
N LEU A 5 10.16 -32.65 41.56
CA LEU A 5 9.52 -32.19 40.31
C LEU A 5 8.50 -31.05 40.47
N VAL A 6 8.83 -29.89 39.86
CA VAL A 6 7.99 -28.71 39.54
C VAL A 6 7.80 -27.72 40.72
N PRO A 7 8.24 -26.44 40.60
CA PRO A 7 7.93 -25.57 39.47
C PRO A 7 9.10 -24.67 39.01
N LEU A 8 9.78 -25.06 37.92
CA LEU A 8 10.53 -24.13 37.06
C LEU A 8 9.71 -23.75 35.80
N MET A 9 8.45 -24.19 35.74
CA MET A 9 7.56 -24.07 34.60
C MET A 9 6.54 -22.93 34.78
N LEU A 10 7.02 -21.74 35.14
CA LEU A 10 6.18 -20.52 35.24
C LEU A 10 6.85 -19.26 34.68
N LEU A 11 8.01 -19.41 34.04
CA LEU A 11 8.79 -18.31 33.44
C LEU A 11 8.67 -18.23 31.91
N VAL A 12 7.61 -18.80 31.32
CA VAL A 12 7.44 -18.90 29.85
C VAL A 12 6.31 -18.03 29.30
N PHE A 13 5.65 -17.17 30.09
CA PHE A 13 4.43 -16.49 29.63
C PHE A 13 4.33 -15.00 29.92
N VAL A 14 5.44 -14.25 29.83
CA VAL A 14 5.40 -12.78 29.83
C VAL A 14 6.28 -12.21 28.72
N CYS A 15 6.07 -12.66 27.50
CA CYS A 15 6.26 -11.81 26.32
C CYS A 15 4.91 -11.78 25.60
N SER A 16 3.94 -11.09 26.22
CA SER A 16 2.82 -10.57 25.46
C SER A 16 3.41 -9.72 24.35
N ALA A 17 3.18 -10.16 23.11
CA ALA A 17 3.46 -9.42 21.91
C ALA A 17 3.11 -7.94 22.12
N HIS A 18 4.11 -7.06 21.99
CA HIS A 18 3.86 -5.66 21.71
C HIS A 18 3.21 -5.63 20.32
N ALA A 19 1.89 -5.75 20.27
CA ALA A 19 1.11 -5.34 19.12
C ALA A 19 1.13 -3.81 19.13
N SER A 20 2.23 -3.23 18.64
CA SER A 20 2.23 -1.83 18.24
C SER A 20 1.22 -1.68 17.09
N GLU A 21 0.46 -0.59 17.08
CA GLU A 21 -0.38 -0.15 15.95
C GLU A 21 0.46 0.26 14.72
N GLU A 22 1.50 -0.52 14.41
CA GLU A 22 2.33 -0.35 13.23
C GLU A 22 1.61 -1.00 12.06
N ALA A 23 1.37 -0.22 10.99
CA ALA A 23 0.87 -0.76 9.73
C ALA A 23 1.75 -1.95 9.32
N SER A 24 1.14 -3.09 8.99
CA SER A 24 1.93 -4.26 8.66
C SER A 24 2.82 -3.96 7.45
N LEU A 25 3.95 -4.66 7.33
CA LEU A 25 4.80 -4.55 6.13
C LEU A 25 3.97 -4.79 4.85
N GLN A 26 3.00 -5.70 4.93
CA GLN A 26 2.07 -5.97 3.84
C GLN A 26 1.20 -4.76 3.49
N ASP A 27 0.66 -4.06 4.49
CA ASP A 27 -0.15 -2.85 4.28
C ASP A 27 0.70 -1.73 3.67
N THR A 28 1.93 -1.57 4.16
CA THR A 28 2.90 -0.59 3.63
C THR A 28 3.19 -0.84 2.15
N ILE A 29 3.41 -2.10 1.77
CA ILE A 29 3.63 -2.51 0.37
C ILE A 29 2.38 -2.26 -0.47
N LEU A 30 1.19 -2.58 0.05
CA LEU A 30 -0.07 -2.39 -0.67
C LEU A 30 -0.34 -0.90 -0.95
N VAL A 31 -0.19 -0.05 0.06
CA VAL A 31 -0.33 1.41 -0.06
C VAL A 31 0.67 1.95 -1.08
N SER A 32 1.94 1.55 -0.98
CA SER A 32 2.98 2.00 -1.91
C SER A 32 2.71 1.58 -3.35
N LYS A 33 2.23 0.34 -3.57
CA LYS A 33 1.86 -0.17 -4.89
C LYS A 33 0.70 0.61 -5.48
N MET A 34 -0.34 0.86 -4.69
CA MET A 34 -1.50 1.63 -5.16
C MET A 34 -1.11 3.06 -5.49
N ALA A 35 -0.38 3.75 -4.61
CA ALA A 35 0.12 5.10 -4.87
C ALA A 35 0.98 5.17 -6.15
N GLY A 36 1.85 4.18 -6.36
CA GLY A 36 2.66 4.08 -7.58
C GLY A 36 1.84 3.95 -8.87
N ILE A 37 0.82 3.08 -8.87
CA ILE A 37 -0.07 2.92 -10.04
C ILE A 37 -0.84 4.21 -10.32
N CYS A 38 -1.29 4.92 -9.29
CA CYS A 38 -1.95 6.21 -9.43
C CYS A 38 -1.01 7.27 -10.02
N GLY A 39 0.28 7.25 -9.64
CA GLY A 39 1.32 8.06 -10.26
C GLY A 39 1.50 7.74 -11.75
N VAL A 40 1.51 6.46 -12.14
CA VAL A 40 1.59 6.04 -13.54
C VAL A 40 0.40 6.56 -14.35
N MET A 41 -0.81 6.50 -13.80
CA MET A 41 -2.00 7.05 -14.46
C MET A 41 -1.84 8.54 -14.76
N GLN A 42 -1.41 9.32 -13.77
CA GLN A 42 -1.19 10.76 -13.93
C GLN A 42 -0.08 11.04 -14.95
N GLN A 43 1.01 10.27 -14.90
CA GLN A 43 2.13 10.40 -15.84
C GLN A 43 1.71 10.11 -17.28
N MET A 44 0.91 9.06 -17.51
CA MET A 44 0.37 8.76 -18.84
C MET A 44 -0.48 9.90 -19.38
N ALA A 45 -1.40 10.42 -18.55
CA ALA A 45 -2.26 11.54 -18.94
C ALA A 45 -1.45 12.81 -19.23
N SER A 46 -0.51 13.15 -18.36
CA SER A 46 0.39 14.30 -18.53
C SER A 46 1.23 14.17 -19.80
N PHE A 47 1.88 13.02 -19.99
CA PHE A 47 2.69 12.72 -21.17
C PHE A 47 1.88 12.86 -22.46
N GLN A 48 0.65 12.33 -22.50
CA GLN A 48 -0.17 12.45 -23.69
C GLN A 48 -0.67 13.89 -23.92
N SER A 49 -0.92 14.66 -22.85
CA SER A 49 -1.30 16.08 -22.98
C SER A 49 -0.21 16.92 -23.64
N THR A 50 1.07 16.57 -23.40
CA THR A 50 2.23 17.28 -23.95
C THR A 50 2.67 16.73 -25.30
N THR A 51 2.79 15.40 -25.41
CA THR A 51 3.38 14.72 -26.58
C THR A 51 2.37 14.59 -27.72
N LYS A 52 1.07 14.49 -27.39
CA LYS A 52 -0.04 14.40 -28.38
C LYS A 52 0.21 13.33 -29.44
N MET A 53 0.63 12.14 -29.00
CA MET A 53 0.83 11.02 -29.92
C MET A 53 -0.50 10.69 -30.62
N PRO A 54 -0.51 10.44 -31.94
CA PRO A 54 -1.71 10.01 -32.65
C PRO A 54 -2.34 8.80 -31.96
N GLY A 55 -3.64 8.88 -31.63
CA GLY A 55 -4.37 7.82 -30.94
C GLY A 55 -4.05 7.62 -29.45
N GLY A 56 -3.11 8.38 -28.87
CA GLY A 56 -2.66 8.14 -27.49
C GLY A 56 -3.75 8.36 -26.43
N SER A 57 -4.65 9.32 -26.63
CA SER A 57 -5.76 9.56 -25.68
C SER A 57 -6.74 8.38 -25.65
N GLU A 58 -7.10 7.85 -26.83
CA GLU A 58 -7.96 6.66 -26.93
C GLU A 58 -7.28 5.44 -26.30
N PHE A 59 -5.97 5.27 -26.55
CA PHE A 59 -5.20 4.19 -25.94
C PHE A 59 -5.24 4.26 -24.40
N ILE A 60 -4.98 5.43 -23.81
CA ILE A 60 -4.97 5.62 -22.35
C ILE A 60 -6.35 5.31 -21.76
N GLU A 61 -7.43 5.80 -22.38
CA GLU A 61 -8.80 5.53 -21.93
C GLU A 61 -9.11 4.03 -21.96
N ARG A 62 -8.77 3.35 -23.06
CA ARG A 62 -9.00 1.90 -23.22
C ARG A 62 -8.16 1.07 -22.27
N PHE A 63 -6.91 1.46 -22.05
CA PHE A 63 -6.00 0.82 -21.12
C PHE A 63 -6.59 0.88 -19.71
N TRP A 64 -6.93 2.07 -19.22
CA TRP A 64 -7.46 2.23 -17.87
C TRP A 64 -8.83 1.59 -17.68
N ARG A 65 -9.71 1.63 -18.70
CA ARG A 65 -10.97 0.89 -18.66
C ARG A 65 -10.74 -0.62 -18.50
N THR A 66 -9.76 -1.17 -19.21
CA THR A 66 -9.36 -2.59 -19.06
C THR A 66 -8.83 -2.86 -17.66
N GLU A 67 -7.99 -1.98 -17.13
CA GLU A 67 -7.41 -2.14 -15.79
C GLU A 67 -8.45 -2.03 -14.68
N PHE A 68 -9.44 -1.14 -14.78
CA PHE A 68 -10.55 -1.06 -13.84
C PHE A 68 -11.34 -2.39 -13.81
N ALA A 69 -11.65 -2.94 -14.98
CA ALA A 69 -12.31 -4.23 -15.10
C ALA A 69 -11.46 -5.37 -14.53
N ARG A 70 -10.16 -5.41 -14.84
CA ARG A 70 -9.21 -6.41 -14.31
C ARG A 70 -9.12 -6.38 -12.79
N LEU A 71 -9.22 -5.18 -12.20
CA LEU A 71 -9.20 -4.98 -10.75
C LEU A 71 -10.57 -5.19 -10.09
N GLY A 72 -11.64 -5.41 -10.86
CA GLY A 72 -13.00 -5.52 -10.34
C GLY A 72 -13.51 -4.22 -9.71
N LYS A 73 -13.04 -3.05 -10.18
CA LYS A 73 -13.35 -1.74 -9.63
C LYS A 73 -14.05 -0.86 -10.66
N THR A 74 -14.89 0.04 -10.19
CA THR A 74 -15.32 1.18 -11.00
C THR A 74 -14.20 2.21 -11.05
N GLN A 75 -14.23 3.09 -12.06
CA GLN A 75 -13.29 4.21 -12.16
C GLN A 75 -13.34 5.11 -10.91
N GLU A 76 -14.54 5.41 -10.42
CA GLU A 76 -14.75 6.23 -9.21
C GLU A 76 -14.10 5.59 -7.97
N THR A 77 -14.34 4.30 -7.74
CA THR A 77 -13.73 3.57 -6.62
C THR A 77 -12.21 3.57 -6.75
N PHE A 78 -11.68 3.35 -7.96
CA PHE A 78 -10.24 3.39 -8.20
C PHE A 78 -9.64 4.76 -7.88
N PHE A 79 -10.28 5.86 -8.29
CA PHE A 79 -9.80 7.22 -7.98
C PHE A 79 -9.85 7.52 -6.49
N LYS A 80 -10.91 7.10 -5.79
CA LYS A 80 -11.00 7.25 -4.34
C LYS A 80 -9.87 6.50 -3.62
N GLU A 81 -9.53 5.30 -4.09
CA GLU A 81 -8.38 4.54 -3.58
C GLU A 81 -7.04 5.21 -3.90
N CYS A 82 -6.93 5.88 -5.05
CA CYS A 82 -5.76 6.70 -5.36
C CYS A 82 -5.56 7.83 -4.38
N GLU A 83 -6.60 8.62 -4.09
CA GLU A 83 -6.52 9.73 -3.13
C GLU A 83 -6.08 9.23 -1.75
N GLY A 84 -6.70 8.14 -1.27
CA GLY A 84 -6.36 7.54 0.02
C GLY A 84 -4.94 6.97 0.07
N SER A 85 -4.53 6.21 -0.96
CA SER A 85 -3.20 5.58 -0.99
C SER A 85 -2.06 6.58 -1.15
N ILE A 86 -2.25 7.66 -1.91
CA ILE A 86 -1.26 8.75 -2.02
C ILE A 86 -1.08 9.44 -0.66
N ALA A 87 -2.17 9.75 0.04
CA ALA A 87 -2.11 10.37 1.35
C ALA A 87 -1.39 9.47 2.37
N ALA A 88 -1.74 8.18 2.42
CA ALA A 88 -1.09 7.21 3.30
C ALA A 88 0.38 7.00 2.94
N TYR A 89 0.73 6.94 1.65
CA TYR A 89 2.12 6.83 1.21
C TYR A 89 2.96 8.02 1.65
N ASN A 90 2.42 9.25 1.55
CA ASN A 90 3.13 10.44 2.01
C ASN A 90 3.41 10.42 3.52
N GLN A 91 2.46 9.91 4.32
CA GLN A 91 2.66 9.72 5.75
C GLN A 91 3.76 8.69 6.04
N LEU A 92 3.72 7.54 5.36
CA LEU A 92 4.75 6.51 5.47
C LEU A 92 6.14 7.05 5.09
N TRP A 93 6.22 7.83 4.01
CA TRP A 93 7.45 8.46 3.56
C TRP A 93 8.00 9.44 4.60
N GLN A 94 7.16 10.33 5.13
CA GLN A 94 7.55 11.29 6.17
C GLN A 94 8.04 10.59 7.45
N ALA A 95 7.35 9.54 7.89
CA ALA A 95 7.77 8.74 9.04
C ALA A 95 9.15 8.09 8.77
N SER A 96 9.38 7.56 7.57
CA SER A 96 10.65 6.94 7.20
C SER A 96 11.82 7.94 7.21
N GLU A 97 11.59 9.20 6.84
CA GLU A 97 12.59 10.26 6.87
C GLU A 97 12.91 10.73 8.31
N GLN A 98 11.95 10.63 9.23
CA GLN A 98 12.21 10.93 10.65
C GLN A 98 13.07 9.86 11.31
N LEU A 99 12.90 8.59 10.94
CA LEU A 99 13.70 7.47 11.45
C LEU A 99 15.16 7.48 10.96
N LYS A 100 15.48 8.25 9.90
CA LYS A 100 16.85 8.42 9.39
C LYS A 100 17.66 9.48 10.15
N LYS A 101 17.02 10.30 10.99
CA LYS A 101 17.66 11.35 11.79
C LYS A 101 18.08 10.81 13.16
#